data_AF-A0A820N9F7-F1
#
_entry.id   AF-A0A820N9F7-F1
#
_cell.length_a   1.000
_cell.length_b   1.000
_cell.length_c   1.000
_cell.angle_alpha   90.00
_cell.angle_beta   90.00
_cell.angle_gamma   90.00
#
_symmetry.space_group_name_H-M   'P 1'
#
loop_
_entity.id
_entity.type
_entity.pdbx_description
1 polymer ?
#
loop_
_entity_poly.entity_id
_entity_poly.type
_entity_poly.pdbx_seq_one_letter_code
_entity_poly.pdbx_strand_id
1 'polypeptide(L)'
;MSDINLLPLTVVQKLEDAGIPQDSLIFYQDHRWVYQVGQEISDNNKFHYQPMDSLGPFGIHEVDILFDLISSTFQYRITKIRGRQLTDEEQIIGSYAPIASITLEGCARSTANIPDDATHFCWLYPPKCILSEDDDITSRDSDESNLLKIGGFAYFNTDDNNIDKLRLIRLNSLSLPAKNGLTFKDPYSWRKQYTHRLWAENRFQPVTLPYLLEKGARYFAFINPYEKLSTENNELSWIPSENGAFAYLFNEDHSPHVFDCYFSVADNCLGVSPSDEE
;
A
#
# COMPACT_ATOMS: atom_id res chain seq x y z
N MET A 1 -13.34 43.53 -17.06
CA MET A 1 -12.74 43.91 -15.76
C MET A 1 -13.55 43.19 -14.71
N SER A 2 -13.10 41.98 -14.38
CA SER A 2 -13.78 41.04 -13.49
C SER A 2 -13.41 41.33 -12.04
N ASP A 3 -14.42 41.32 -11.17
CA ASP A 3 -14.33 41.58 -9.74
C ASP A 3 -13.26 40.72 -9.06
N ILE A 4 -12.26 41.38 -8.48
CA ILE A 4 -11.28 40.74 -7.60
C ILE A 4 -11.97 40.51 -6.25
N ASN A 5 -12.30 39.26 -5.96
CA ASN A 5 -12.77 38.84 -4.65
C ASN A 5 -11.67 39.13 -3.61
N LEU A 6 -11.89 40.14 -2.78
CA LEU A 6 -11.03 40.42 -1.62
C LEU A 6 -11.19 39.30 -0.60
N LEU A 7 -10.07 38.73 -0.15
CA LEU A 7 -10.05 37.76 0.93
C LEU A 7 -10.55 38.40 2.24
N PRO A 8 -11.26 37.65 3.12
CA PRO A 8 -11.57 38.13 4.46
C PRO A 8 -10.28 38.50 5.21
N LEU A 9 -10.27 39.63 5.94
CA LEU A 9 -9.11 40.09 6.72
C LEU A 9 -8.53 39.02 7.66
N THR A 10 -9.39 38.15 8.20
CA THR A 10 -8.99 37.05 9.08
C THR A 10 -8.18 35.96 8.38
N VAL A 11 -8.34 35.79 7.07
CA VAL A 11 -7.54 34.86 6.26
C VAL A 11 -6.18 35.49 5.97
N VAL A 12 -6.14 36.78 5.62
CA VAL A 12 -4.88 37.52 5.38
C VAL A 12 -3.98 37.49 6.61
N GLN A 13 -4.52 37.78 7.80
CA GLN A 13 -3.76 37.77 9.06
C GLN A 13 -3.12 36.40 9.35
N LYS A 14 -3.89 35.31 9.17
CA LYS A 14 -3.40 33.94 9.40
C LYS A 14 -2.30 33.53 8.42
N LEU A 15 -2.33 34.04 7.19
CA LEU A 15 -1.30 33.79 6.19
C LEU A 15 -0.02 34.54 6.52
N GLU A 16 -0.12 35.78 6.99
CA GLU A 16 1.02 36.57 7.47
C GLU A 16 1.68 35.93 8.70
N ASP A 17 0.88 35.49 9.68
CA ASP A 17 1.37 34.78 10.88
C ASP A 17 2.09 33.46 10.52
N ALA A 18 1.71 32.84 9.40
CA ALA A 18 2.34 31.64 8.85
C ALA A 18 3.54 31.93 7.93
N GLY A 19 3.91 33.20 7.72
CA GLY A 19 5.02 33.60 6.86
C GLY A 19 4.76 33.45 5.35
N ILE A 20 3.49 33.38 4.93
CA ILE A 20 3.11 33.19 3.53
C ILE A 20 3.07 34.55 2.82
N PRO A 21 3.80 34.73 1.70
CA PRO A 21 3.85 36.00 0.96
C PRO A 21 2.48 36.45 0.42
N GLN A 22 2.17 37.75 0.52
CA GLN A 22 0.91 38.35 0.07
C GLN A 22 0.63 38.22 -1.45
N ASP A 23 1.67 37.95 -2.25
CA ASP A 23 1.59 37.73 -3.70
C ASP A 23 1.31 36.28 -4.11
N SER A 24 1.11 35.38 -3.13
CA SER A 24 0.71 34.00 -3.39
C SER A 24 -0.70 33.95 -3.99
N LEU A 25 -0.89 33.19 -5.08
CA LEU A 25 -2.21 32.95 -5.66
C LEU A 25 -3.01 32.03 -4.74
N ILE A 26 -4.14 32.49 -4.21
CA ILE A 26 -5.01 31.70 -3.34
C ILE A 26 -6.34 31.50 -4.05
N PHE A 27 -6.75 30.25 -4.19
CA PHE A 27 -8.06 29.90 -4.74
C PHE A 27 -8.80 28.94 -3.81
N TYR A 28 -10.12 28.97 -3.90
CA TYR A 28 -11.00 28.13 -3.09
C TYR A 28 -11.44 26.92 -3.90
N GLN A 29 -11.04 25.73 -3.48
CA GLN A 29 -11.35 24.46 -4.15
C GLN A 29 -11.70 23.40 -3.10
N ASP A 30 -12.73 22.59 -3.35
CA ASP A 30 -13.15 21.49 -2.47
C ASP A 30 -13.32 21.87 -0.99
N HIS A 31 -13.98 23.02 -0.76
CA HIS A 31 -14.23 23.60 0.57
C HIS A 31 -12.99 24.01 1.38
N ARG A 32 -11.80 24.07 0.76
CA ARG A 32 -10.56 24.54 1.39
C ARG A 32 -9.89 25.63 0.55
N TRP A 33 -9.15 26.51 1.22
CA TRP A 33 -8.28 27.48 0.55
C TRP A 33 -6.96 26.78 0.20
N VAL A 34 -6.59 26.81 -1.08
CA VAL A 34 -5.35 26.24 -1.59
C VAL A 34 -4.46 27.42 -2.01
N TYR A 35 -3.21 27.43 -1.55
CA TYR A 35 -2.22 28.41 -1.97
C TYR A 35 -1.34 27.78 -3.06
N GLN A 36 -1.17 28.50 -4.17
CA GLN A 36 -0.19 28.20 -5.19
C GLN A 36 0.98 29.15 -4.97
N VAL A 37 2.10 28.60 -4.48
CA VAL A 37 3.35 29.34 -4.34
C VAL A 37 3.74 29.83 -5.73
N GLY A 38 3.83 31.15 -5.89
CA GLY A 38 4.23 31.83 -7.11
C GLY A 38 5.71 31.67 -7.45
N GLN A 39 6.23 30.45 -7.41
CA GLN A 39 7.32 30.11 -8.30
C GLN A 39 6.70 29.92 -9.67
N GLU A 40 7.27 30.55 -10.70
CA GLU A 40 7.46 29.81 -11.93
C GLU A 40 8.01 28.46 -11.48
N ILE A 41 7.15 27.43 -11.45
CA ILE A 41 7.62 26.07 -11.43
C ILE A 41 8.32 25.98 -12.78
N SER A 42 9.59 26.40 -12.80
CA SER A 42 10.54 25.91 -13.76
C SER A 42 10.26 24.42 -13.88
N ASP A 43 10.36 23.87 -15.08
CA ASP A 43 10.25 22.46 -15.40
C ASP A 43 11.13 21.51 -14.54
N ASN A 44 11.66 21.95 -13.40
CA ASN A 44 12.40 21.25 -12.37
C ASN A 44 11.55 20.45 -11.38
N ASN A 45 10.21 20.58 -11.36
CA ASN A 45 9.34 19.54 -10.79
C ASN A 45 8.98 18.47 -11.82
N LYS A 46 9.87 18.22 -12.79
CA LYS A 46 9.91 16.94 -13.46
C LYS A 46 10.13 15.89 -12.38
N PHE A 47 9.07 15.21 -11.99
CA PHE A 47 9.19 13.96 -11.25
C PHE A 47 10.32 13.16 -11.91
N HIS A 48 11.38 12.88 -11.14
CA HIS A 48 12.50 12.10 -11.62
C HIS A 48 12.04 10.65 -11.70
N TYR A 49 11.30 10.36 -12.75
CA TYR A 49 10.87 9.01 -13.06
C TYR A 49 12.11 8.17 -13.32
N GLN A 50 12.32 7.18 -12.46
CA GLN A 50 13.42 6.25 -12.57
C GLN A 50 12.86 4.83 -12.62
N PRO A 51 13.44 3.95 -13.46
CA PRO A 51 13.10 2.54 -13.39
C PRO A 51 13.40 2.00 -11.99
N MET A 52 12.53 1.11 -11.52
CA MET A 52 12.75 0.37 -10.29
C MET A 52 13.44 -0.93 -10.63
N ASP A 53 14.71 -1.09 -10.24
CA ASP A 53 15.51 -2.27 -10.58
C ASP A 53 15.21 -3.47 -9.66
N SER A 54 14.73 -3.21 -8.44
CA SER A 54 14.42 -4.23 -7.44
C SER A 54 13.37 -3.74 -6.46
N LEU A 55 12.68 -4.69 -5.82
CA LEU A 55 11.77 -4.44 -4.70
C LEU A 55 12.19 -5.32 -3.52
N GLY A 56 12.34 -4.72 -2.34
CA GLY A 56 12.73 -5.44 -1.12
C GLY A 56 14.20 -5.87 -1.06
N PRO A 57 14.55 -6.85 -0.21
CA PRO A 57 13.65 -7.68 0.60
C PRO A 57 12.88 -6.90 1.67
N PHE A 58 11.69 -7.38 2.04
CA PHE A 58 10.92 -6.85 3.17
C PHE A 58 10.88 -7.85 4.31
N GLY A 59 11.12 -7.38 5.53
CA GLY A 59 10.95 -8.20 6.72
C GLY A 59 9.47 -8.41 6.97
N ILE A 60 9.13 -9.56 7.57
CA ILE A 60 7.74 -9.93 7.86
C ILE A 60 7.62 -10.21 9.36
N HIS A 61 6.92 -9.33 10.08
CA HIS A 61 6.85 -9.39 11.54
C HIS A 61 5.41 -9.53 12.02
N GLU A 62 5.19 -10.42 12.98
CA GLU A 62 3.87 -10.59 13.61
C GLU A 62 3.50 -9.34 14.41
N VAL A 63 2.22 -8.95 14.35
CA VAL A 63 1.69 -7.77 15.06
C VAL A 63 0.51 -8.14 15.95
N ASP A 64 0.44 -7.51 17.13
CA ASP A 64 -0.68 -7.66 18.08
C ASP A 64 -1.76 -6.60 17.82
N ILE A 65 -2.54 -6.85 16.75
CA ILE A 65 -3.68 -6.03 16.36
C ILE A 65 -4.91 -6.93 16.23
N LEU A 66 -6.06 -6.49 16.74
CA LEU A 66 -7.34 -7.10 16.41
C LEU A 66 -8.06 -6.25 15.37
N PHE A 67 -8.59 -6.93 14.36
CA PHE A 67 -9.40 -6.30 13.34
C PHE A 67 -10.54 -7.22 12.89
N ASP A 68 -11.58 -6.59 12.35
CA ASP A 68 -12.72 -7.27 11.74
C ASP A 68 -12.68 -7.06 10.21
N LEU A 69 -12.95 -8.12 9.46
CA LEU A 69 -13.17 -8.04 8.02
C LEU A 69 -14.63 -7.64 7.72
N ILE A 70 -14.79 -6.64 6.89
CA ILE A 70 -16.07 -6.19 6.34
C ILE A 70 -16.15 -6.69 4.90
N SER A 71 -16.55 -7.96 4.76
CA SER A 71 -16.45 -8.71 3.50
C SER A 71 -17.25 -8.09 2.34
N SER A 72 -18.35 -7.39 2.63
CA SER A 72 -19.18 -6.76 1.60
C SER A 72 -18.49 -5.60 0.87
N THR A 73 -17.47 -5.00 1.46
CA THR A 73 -16.80 -3.80 0.93
C THR A 73 -15.30 -3.94 0.75
N PHE A 74 -14.74 -5.14 0.97
CA PHE A 74 -13.28 -5.36 1.00
C PHE A 74 -12.56 -4.39 1.95
N GLN A 75 -13.20 -4.09 3.07
CA GLN A 75 -12.64 -3.23 4.11
C GLN A 75 -12.31 -4.01 5.36
N TYR A 76 -11.37 -3.50 6.13
CA TYR A 76 -11.07 -4.00 7.45
C TYR A 76 -11.16 -2.87 8.47
N ARG A 77 -11.47 -3.23 9.72
CA ARG A 77 -11.57 -2.29 10.83
C ARG A 77 -10.68 -2.75 11.96
N ILE A 78 -9.70 -1.94 12.33
CA ILE A 78 -8.88 -2.19 13.51
C ILE A 78 -9.66 -1.75 14.75
N THR A 79 -9.77 -2.65 15.73
CA THR A 79 -10.52 -2.43 16.98
C THR A 79 -9.61 -2.46 18.20
N LYS A 80 -8.42 -3.05 18.09
CA LYS A 80 -7.47 -3.13 19.21
C LYS A 80 -6.03 -3.06 18.71
N ILE A 81 -5.19 -2.32 19.42
CA ILE A 81 -3.75 -2.22 19.16
C ILE A 81 -3.03 -2.43 20.50
N ARG A 82 -2.14 -3.43 20.60
CA ARG A 82 -1.31 -3.71 21.79
C ARG A 82 -2.09 -3.76 23.10
N GLY A 83 -3.14 -4.58 23.17
CA GLY A 83 -3.96 -4.63 24.38
C GLY A 83 -4.99 -3.50 24.53
N ARG A 84 -4.84 -2.35 23.86
CA ARG A 84 -5.75 -1.20 23.98
C ARG A 84 -6.91 -1.31 22.99
N GLN A 85 -8.13 -1.36 23.52
CA GLN A 85 -9.35 -1.23 22.72
C GLN A 85 -9.50 0.21 22.22
N LEU A 86 -9.76 0.38 20.93
CA LEU A 86 -10.08 1.67 20.32
C LEU A 86 -11.56 2.00 20.52
N THR A 87 -11.88 3.27 20.75
CA THR A 87 -13.27 3.76 20.71
C THR A 87 -13.80 3.76 19.27
N ASP A 88 -15.11 3.94 19.09
CA ASP A 88 -15.72 4.00 17.75
C ASP A 88 -15.16 5.16 16.90
N GLU A 89 -14.77 6.27 17.54
CA GLU A 89 -14.15 7.42 16.88
C GLU A 89 -12.67 7.20 16.54
N GLU A 90 -12.00 6.29 17.25
CA GLU A 90 -10.60 5.93 17.04
C GLU A 90 -10.41 4.76 16.06
N GLN A 91 -11.50 4.11 15.64
CA GLN A 91 -11.44 2.96 14.73
C GLN A 91 -10.79 3.33 13.40
N ILE A 92 -9.80 2.53 13.01
CA ILE A 92 -9.06 2.72 11.78
C ILE A 92 -9.65 1.79 10.72
N ILE A 93 -10.05 2.36 9.58
CA ILE A 93 -10.64 1.61 8.47
C ILE A 93 -9.66 1.59 7.30
N GLY A 94 -9.31 0.39 6.85
CA GLY A 94 -8.49 0.16 5.67
C GLY A 94 -9.22 -0.69 4.64
N SER A 95 -8.53 -0.98 3.54
CA SER A 95 -9.01 -1.89 2.49
C SER A 95 -8.10 -3.10 2.41
N TYR A 96 -8.58 -4.23 1.91
CA TYR A 96 -7.77 -5.43 1.71
C TYR A 96 -7.98 -6.02 0.31
N ALA A 97 -6.96 -6.70 -0.22
CA ALA A 97 -7.06 -7.42 -1.48
C ALA A 97 -7.95 -8.67 -1.30
N PRO A 98 -8.59 -9.22 -2.34
CA PRO A 98 -9.39 -10.43 -2.21
C PRO A 98 -8.62 -11.57 -1.53
N ILE A 99 -9.30 -12.39 -0.74
CA ILE A 99 -8.67 -13.53 -0.04
C ILE A 99 -8.23 -14.58 -1.07
N ALA A 100 -7.02 -15.09 -0.93
CA ALA A 100 -6.44 -16.11 -1.81
C ALA A 100 -5.81 -17.25 -1.00
N SER A 101 -5.66 -18.40 -1.65
CA SER A 101 -4.91 -19.52 -1.09
C SER A 101 -3.41 -19.23 -1.10
N ILE A 102 -2.71 -19.73 -0.08
CA ILE A 102 -1.26 -19.61 0.00
C ILE A 102 -0.61 -20.58 -0.97
N THR A 103 0.36 -20.11 -1.74
CA THR A 103 1.11 -20.91 -2.72
C THR A 103 2.57 -21.08 -2.39
N LEU A 104 3.12 -20.27 -1.48
CA LEU A 104 4.47 -20.45 -0.98
C LEU A 104 4.54 -21.68 -0.05
N GLU A 105 5.49 -22.55 -0.32
CA GLU A 105 5.73 -23.79 0.41
C GLU A 105 7.16 -23.84 0.98
N GLY A 106 7.41 -24.83 1.83
CA GLY A 106 8.74 -25.15 2.36
C GLY A 106 9.50 -23.95 2.94
N CYS A 107 10.74 -23.77 2.49
CA CYS A 107 11.63 -22.71 2.94
C CYS A 107 11.06 -21.30 2.71
N ALA A 108 10.40 -21.05 1.57
CA ALA A 108 9.98 -19.71 1.17
C ALA A 108 8.82 -19.25 2.03
N ARG A 109 7.93 -20.19 2.38
CA ARG A 109 6.88 -20.00 3.38
C ARG A 109 7.45 -19.58 4.73
N SER A 110 8.45 -20.33 5.24
CA SER A 110 9.09 -20.02 6.52
C SER A 110 9.84 -18.68 6.48
N THR A 111 10.56 -18.38 5.39
CA THR A 111 11.25 -17.11 5.21
C THR A 111 10.28 -15.93 5.14
N ALA A 112 9.12 -16.10 4.53
CA ALA A 112 8.05 -15.11 4.51
C ALA A 112 7.23 -15.06 5.83
N ASN A 113 7.67 -15.78 6.87
CA ASN A 113 7.04 -15.85 8.19
C ASN A 113 5.53 -16.18 8.15
N ILE A 114 5.13 -17.01 7.18
CA ILE A 114 3.76 -17.49 7.02
C ILE A 114 3.51 -18.58 8.07
N PRO A 115 2.44 -18.51 8.89
CA PRO A 115 2.12 -19.56 9.87
C PRO A 115 1.95 -20.93 9.20
N ASP A 116 2.45 -22.01 9.79
CA ASP A 116 2.37 -23.36 9.20
C ASP A 116 0.93 -23.84 8.96
N ASP A 117 -0.01 -23.44 9.80
CA ASP A 117 -1.42 -23.80 9.69
C ASP A 117 -2.25 -22.84 8.81
N ALA A 118 -1.64 -21.78 8.26
CA ALA A 118 -2.31 -20.87 7.36
C ALA A 118 -2.68 -21.57 6.03
N THR A 119 -3.91 -21.43 5.58
CA THR A 119 -4.34 -21.94 4.26
C THR A 119 -4.64 -20.81 3.28
N HIS A 120 -5.03 -19.64 3.80
CA HIS A 120 -5.40 -18.47 3.03
C HIS A 120 -4.76 -17.21 3.58
N PHE A 121 -4.71 -16.17 2.76
CA PHE A 121 -4.24 -14.87 3.15
C PHE A 121 -4.92 -13.76 2.36
N CYS A 122 -4.78 -12.52 2.82
CA CYS A 122 -4.98 -11.33 2.01
C CYS A 122 -3.96 -10.25 2.36
N TRP A 123 -3.72 -9.36 1.39
CA TRP A 123 -2.95 -8.13 1.62
C TRP A 123 -3.84 -7.05 2.24
N LEU A 124 -3.37 -6.45 3.33
CA LEU A 124 -3.98 -5.29 3.98
C LEU A 124 -3.28 -4.03 3.47
N TYR A 125 -4.03 -3.16 2.80
CA TYR A 125 -3.53 -1.87 2.35
C TYR A 125 -3.49 -0.87 3.52
N PRO A 126 -2.51 0.06 3.55
CA PRO A 126 -2.51 1.17 4.48
C PRO A 126 -3.87 1.88 4.53
N PRO A 127 -4.41 2.17 5.73
CA PRO A 127 -5.65 2.92 5.86
C PRO A 127 -5.45 4.36 5.35
N LYS A 128 -6.50 4.93 4.73
CA LYS A 128 -6.45 6.29 4.18
C LYS A 128 -6.39 7.39 5.25
N CYS A 129 -6.94 7.10 6.42
CA CYS A 129 -6.83 7.99 7.57
C CYS A 129 -5.45 7.84 8.19
N ILE A 130 -4.54 8.73 7.79
CA ILE A 130 -3.28 8.94 8.49
C ILE A 130 -3.64 9.48 9.87
N LEU A 131 -3.46 8.65 10.90
CA LEU A 131 -3.32 9.13 12.27
C LEU A 131 -2.26 10.23 12.23
N SER A 132 -2.56 11.39 12.80
CA SER A 132 -1.66 12.55 12.80
C SER A 132 -0.23 12.12 13.17
N GLU A 133 0.81 12.78 12.65
CA GLU A 133 2.19 12.44 13.01
C GLU A 133 2.44 12.54 14.53
N ASP A 134 1.59 13.29 15.22
CA ASP A 134 1.55 13.45 16.68
C ASP A 134 0.87 12.27 17.41
N ASP A 135 0.23 11.33 16.70
CA ASP A 135 -0.34 10.15 17.31
C ASP A 135 0.76 9.18 17.76
N ASP A 136 0.77 8.85 19.06
CA ASP A 136 1.72 7.95 19.72
C ASP A 136 1.87 6.58 19.03
N ILE A 137 0.88 6.18 18.23
CA ILE A 137 0.84 4.93 17.48
C ILE A 137 1.70 5.01 16.21
N THR A 138 1.67 6.13 15.48
CA THR A 138 2.44 6.32 14.23
C THR A 138 3.84 6.87 14.49
N SER A 139 4.03 7.59 15.59
CA SER A 139 5.33 8.19 15.95
C SER A 139 6.41 7.18 16.34
N ARG A 140 6.02 5.95 16.71
CA ARG A 140 6.96 4.88 17.08
C ARG A 140 7.24 3.96 15.90
N ASP A 141 8.52 3.79 15.58
CA ASP A 141 9.00 2.75 14.66
C ASP A 141 8.76 1.37 15.27
N SER A 142 7.62 0.79 14.91
CA SER A 142 7.15 -0.48 15.45
C SER A 142 6.37 -1.24 14.40
N ASP A 143 6.23 -2.54 14.60
CA ASP A 143 5.61 -3.41 13.59
C ASP A 143 4.14 -3.06 13.34
N GLU A 144 3.41 -2.60 14.36
CA GLU A 144 2.04 -2.07 14.20
C GLU A 144 2.01 -0.78 13.39
N SER A 145 2.95 0.14 13.66
CA SER A 145 3.09 1.37 12.88
C SER A 145 3.44 1.06 11.42
N ASN A 146 4.28 0.04 11.19
CA ASN A 146 4.59 -0.45 9.85
C ASN A 146 3.37 -1.04 9.14
N LEU A 147 2.49 -1.77 9.83
CA LEU A 147 1.24 -2.23 9.25
C LEU A 147 0.40 -1.05 8.75
N LEU A 148 0.32 0.03 9.53
CA LEU A 148 -0.47 1.22 9.20
C LEU A 148 0.18 2.08 8.11
N LYS A 149 1.52 2.14 8.06
CA LYS A 149 2.26 2.96 7.08
C LYS A 149 2.45 2.24 5.75
N ILE A 150 2.74 0.94 5.77
CA ILE A 150 3.20 0.17 4.61
C ILE A 150 2.15 -0.86 4.17
N GLY A 151 1.44 -1.44 5.14
CA GLY A 151 0.54 -2.56 4.93
C GLY A 151 1.14 -3.87 5.42
N GLY A 152 0.43 -4.97 5.16
CA GLY A 152 0.86 -6.28 5.61
C GLY A 152 -0.08 -7.40 5.18
N PHE A 153 0.07 -8.56 5.79
CA PHE A 153 -0.70 -9.76 5.45
C PHE A 153 -1.55 -10.22 6.63
N ALA A 154 -2.81 -10.51 6.36
CA ALA A 154 -3.65 -11.29 7.26
C ALA A 154 -3.65 -12.75 6.80
N TYR A 155 -3.42 -13.67 7.73
CA TYR A 155 -3.41 -15.10 7.48
C TYR A 155 -4.59 -15.77 8.15
N PHE A 156 -5.19 -16.70 7.42
CA PHE A 156 -6.39 -17.41 7.84
C PHE A 156 -6.16 -18.91 7.75
N ASN A 157 -6.83 -19.61 8.65
CA ASN A 157 -7.04 -21.05 8.58
C ASN A 157 -8.52 -21.30 8.28
N THR A 158 -8.82 -22.40 7.62
CA THR A 158 -10.18 -22.88 7.37
C THR A 158 -10.35 -24.20 8.10
N ASP A 159 -11.22 -24.23 9.12
CA ASP A 159 -11.60 -25.50 9.71
C ASP A 159 -12.30 -26.35 8.64
N ASP A 160 -11.87 -27.60 8.47
CA ASP A 160 -12.43 -28.57 7.50
C ASP A 160 -12.46 -28.12 6.03
N ASN A 161 -11.54 -27.24 5.60
CA ASN A 161 -11.47 -26.67 4.23
C ASN A 161 -12.73 -25.88 3.82
N ASN A 162 -13.55 -25.41 4.78
CA ASN A 162 -14.70 -24.57 4.48
C ASN A 162 -14.28 -23.10 4.43
N ILE A 163 -14.26 -22.51 3.22
CA ILE A 163 -13.90 -21.10 3.00
C ILE A 163 -14.89 -20.11 3.65
N ASP A 164 -16.12 -20.53 3.93
CA ASP A 164 -17.10 -19.70 4.64
C ASP A 164 -16.78 -19.59 6.14
N LYS A 165 -15.79 -20.35 6.62
CA LYS A 165 -15.34 -20.40 8.02
C LYS A 165 -13.86 -20.01 8.15
N LEU A 166 -13.46 -18.93 7.50
CA LEU A 166 -12.12 -18.38 7.66
C LEU A 166 -11.92 -17.85 9.08
N ARG A 167 -10.94 -18.41 9.78
CA ARG A 167 -10.48 -17.96 11.09
C ARG A 167 -9.17 -17.20 10.91
N LEU A 168 -9.14 -15.93 11.30
CA LEU A 168 -7.89 -15.17 11.38
C LEU A 168 -6.97 -15.83 12.41
N ILE A 169 -5.74 -16.11 12.01
CA ILE A 169 -4.74 -16.75 12.89
C ILE A 169 -3.52 -15.87 13.13
N ARG A 170 -3.17 -14.99 12.19
CA ARG A 170 -2.02 -14.10 12.33
C ARG A 170 -2.16 -12.86 11.46
N LEU A 171 -1.59 -11.77 11.95
CA LEU A 171 -1.28 -10.58 11.17
C LEU A 171 0.22 -10.41 11.11
N ASN A 172 0.74 -10.10 9.93
CA ASN A 172 2.11 -9.68 9.77
C ASN A 172 2.17 -8.31 9.10
N SER A 173 3.10 -7.44 9.51
CA SER A 173 3.45 -6.21 8.81
C SER A 173 4.71 -6.39 7.94
N LEU A 174 4.82 -5.57 6.90
CA LEU A 174 6.10 -5.41 6.18
C LEU A 174 7.00 -4.45 6.96
N SER A 175 8.29 -4.79 7.09
CA SER A 175 9.30 -3.89 7.68
C SER A 175 10.44 -3.58 6.71
N LEU A 176 11.05 -2.41 6.92
CA LEU A 176 12.25 -1.94 6.23
C LEU A 176 13.24 -1.33 7.24
N PRO A 177 14.56 -1.51 7.03
CA PRO A 177 15.21 -2.46 6.13
C PRO A 177 15.20 -3.87 6.71
N ALA A 178 15.27 -4.90 5.85
CA ALA A 178 15.40 -6.28 6.29
C ALA A 178 16.52 -7.01 5.55
N LYS A 179 17.18 -7.96 6.23
CA LYS A 179 18.19 -8.83 5.62
C LYS A 179 17.56 -10.08 4.98
N ASN A 180 16.40 -10.49 5.50
CA ASN A 180 15.65 -11.66 5.10
C ASN A 180 14.15 -11.33 5.09
N GLY A 181 13.36 -12.16 4.41
CA GLY A 181 11.91 -12.01 4.35
C GLY A 181 11.37 -12.17 2.94
N LEU A 182 10.31 -11.43 2.62
CA LEU A 182 9.67 -11.50 1.31
C LEU A 182 10.58 -10.89 0.25
N THR A 183 10.92 -11.69 -0.76
CA THR A 183 11.78 -11.31 -1.89
C THR A 183 10.98 -11.32 -3.18
N PHE A 184 11.48 -10.59 -4.18
CA PHE A 184 10.79 -10.42 -5.45
C PHE A 184 11.72 -10.74 -6.62
N LYS A 185 11.12 -11.21 -7.71
CA LYS A 185 11.78 -11.31 -9.01
C LYS A 185 12.02 -9.91 -9.59
N ASP A 186 12.77 -9.87 -10.69
CA ASP A 186 13.01 -8.65 -11.48
C ASP A 186 11.71 -7.92 -11.85
N PRO A 187 11.77 -6.59 -12.09
CA PRO A 187 10.63 -5.82 -12.56
C PRO A 187 10.17 -6.31 -13.94
N TYR A 188 8.87 -6.53 -14.09
CA TYR A 188 8.25 -6.84 -15.37
C TYR A 188 7.32 -5.70 -15.80
N SER A 189 7.28 -5.39 -17.10
CA SER A 189 6.38 -4.36 -17.62
C SER A 189 4.91 -4.68 -17.34
N TRP A 190 4.17 -3.70 -16.82
CA TRP A 190 2.75 -3.82 -16.59
C TRP A 190 1.95 -3.68 -17.89
N ARG A 191 0.91 -4.49 -18.05
CA ARG A 191 0.03 -4.46 -19.22
C ARG A 191 -1.18 -3.55 -18.92
N LYS A 192 -1.13 -2.32 -19.43
CA LYS A 192 -2.14 -1.27 -19.20
C LYS A 192 -3.61 -1.67 -19.37
N GLN A 193 -3.91 -2.64 -20.23
CA GLN A 193 -5.28 -3.08 -20.50
C GLN A 193 -5.97 -3.73 -19.28
N TYR A 194 -5.23 -4.06 -18.22
CA TYR A 194 -5.79 -4.59 -16.97
C TYR A 194 -5.93 -3.54 -15.86
N THR A 195 -5.42 -2.32 -16.06
CA THR A 195 -5.47 -1.24 -15.05
C THR A 195 -6.90 -0.88 -14.70
N HIS A 196 -7.77 -0.67 -15.70
CA HIS A 196 -9.13 -0.19 -15.47
C HIS A 196 -9.96 -1.14 -14.59
N ARG A 197 -9.81 -2.46 -14.78
CA ARG A 197 -10.50 -3.46 -13.94
C ARG A 197 -10.09 -3.35 -12.47
N LEU A 198 -8.79 -3.40 -12.18
CA LEU A 198 -8.29 -3.30 -10.80
C LEU A 198 -8.63 -1.93 -10.18
N TRP A 199 -8.67 -0.88 -11.00
CA TRP A 199 -9.08 0.45 -10.58
C TRP A 199 -10.56 0.50 -10.17
N ALA A 200 -11.45 -0.06 -11.00
CA ALA A 200 -12.88 -0.18 -10.73
C ALA A 200 -13.17 -1.03 -9.49
N GLU A 201 -12.32 -2.03 -9.21
CA GLU A 201 -12.35 -2.84 -7.99
C GLU A 201 -11.73 -2.11 -6.77
N ASN A 202 -11.30 -0.85 -6.90
CA ASN A 202 -10.62 -0.06 -5.87
C ASN A 202 -9.38 -0.77 -5.28
N ARG A 203 -8.64 -1.51 -6.11
CA ARG A 203 -7.44 -2.27 -5.69
C ARG A 203 -6.14 -1.51 -5.85
N PHE A 204 -6.11 -0.48 -6.69
CA PHE A 204 -5.00 0.45 -6.71
C PHE A 204 -5.15 1.46 -5.57
N GLN A 205 -4.20 1.44 -4.65
CA GLN A 205 -4.11 2.35 -3.50
C GLN A 205 -2.88 3.24 -3.62
N PRO A 206 -2.88 4.44 -3.02
CA PRO A 206 -1.72 5.33 -3.06
C PRO A 206 -0.47 4.67 -2.46
N VAL A 207 0.68 4.84 -3.11
CA VAL A 207 1.97 4.41 -2.57
C VAL A 207 2.31 5.22 -1.33
N THR A 208 2.74 4.55 -0.27
CA THR A 208 3.10 5.19 1.00
C THR A 208 4.60 5.15 1.30
N LEU A 209 5.35 4.28 0.62
CA LEU A 209 6.80 4.13 0.84
C LEU A 209 7.58 5.29 0.19
N PRO A 210 8.37 6.07 0.97
CA PRO A 210 9.09 7.23 0.45
C PRO A 210 10.00 6.93 -0.74
N TYR A 211 10.79 5.86 -0.68
CA TYR A 211 11.70 5.52 -1.77
C TYR A 211 10.96 5.15 -3.07
N LEU A 212 9.74 4.62 -3.01
CA LEU A 212 8.93 4.34 -4.19
C LEU A 212 8.32 5.62 -4.76
N LEU A 213 7.89 6.54 -3.89
CA LEU A 213 7.42 7.87 -4.28
C LEU A 213 8.52 8.67 -4.98
N GLU A 214 9.76 8.63 -4.45
CA GLU A 214 10.96 9.24 -5.03
C GLU A 214 11.27 8.70 -6.44
N LYS A 215 11.01 7.42 -6.69
CA LYS A 215 11.14 6.81 -8.03
C LYS A 215 10.02 7.22 -8.99
N GLY A 216 8.95 7.83 -8.49
CA GLY A 216 7.82 8.28 -9.27
C GLY A 216 6.60 7.35 -9.24
N ALA A 217 6.62 6.26 -8.45
CA ALA A 217 5.42 5.45 -8.28
C ALA A 217 4.34 6.23 -7.53
N ARG A 218 3.07 6.03 -7.88
CA ARG A 218 1.92 6.76 -7.33
C ARG A 218 0.87 5.84 -6.75
N TYR A 219 0.58 4.75 -7.43
CA TYR A 219 -0.36 3.75 -6.97
C TYR A 219 0.26 2.37 -6.97
N PHE A 220 -0.24 1.51 -6.10
CA PHE A 220 0.12 0.10 -6.08
C PHE A 220 -1.10 -0.78 -5.83
N ALA A 221 -1.05 -2.00 -6.35
CA ALA A 221 -2.04 -3.04 -6.11
C ALA A 221 -1.36 -4.37 -5.83
N PHE A 222 -1.89 -5.14 -4.88
CA PHE A 222 -1.51 -6.54 -4.74
C PHE A 222 -2.35 -7.39 -5.69
N ILE A 223 -1.68 -8.22 -6.49
CA ILE A 223 -2.27 -9.22 -7.39
C ILE A 223 -2.14 -10.58 -6.72
N ASN A 224 -3.22 -11.33 -6.66
CA ASN A 224 -3.24 -12.62 -5.98
C ASN A 224 -2.47 -13.70 -6.77
N PRO A 225 -1.99 -14.75 -6.08
CA PRO A 225 -1.48 -15.95 -6.73
C PRO A 225 -2.45 -16.50 -7.78
N TYR A 226 -1.94 -16.80 -8.97
CA TYR A 226 -2.71 -17.33 -10.10
C TYR A 226 -3.93 -16.50 -10.50
N GLU A 227 -3.97 -15.22 -10.12
CA GLU A 227 -5.08 -14.35 -10.46
C GLU A 227 -5.14 -14.11 -11.97
N LYS A 228 -6.24 -14.52 -12.58
CA LYS A 228 -6.50 -14.31 -14.00
C LYS A 228 -7.12 -12.93 -14.23
N LEU A 229 -6.29 -11.98 -14.64
CA LEU A 229 -6.74 -10.67 -15.09
C LEU A 229 -7.30 -10.80 -16.51
N SER A 230 -8.45 -10.18 -16.75
CA SER A 230 -9.09 -10.12 -18.06
C SER A 230 -9.39 -8.68 -18.45
N THR A 231 -9.40 -8.41 -19.75
CA THR A 231 -9.91 -7.15 -20.30
C THR A 231 -11.43 -7.07 -20.11
N GLU A 232 -12.02 -5.88 -20.23
CA GLU A 232 -13.47 -5.66 -20.05
C GLU A 232 -14.34 -6.56 -20.93
N ASN A 233 -13.88 -6.83 -22.14
CA ASN A 233 -14.54 -7.71 -23.11
C ASN A 233 -14.16 -9.20 -22.96
N ASN A 234 -13.33 -9.55 -21.98
CA ASN A 234 -12.79 -10.90 -21.74
C ASN A 234 -12.05 -11.54 -22.94
N GLU A 235 -11.61 -10.75 -23.93
CA GLU A 235 -10.88 -11.26 -25.09
C GLU A 235 -9.45 -11.67 -24.76
N LEU A 236 -8.81 -10.96 -23.84
CA LEU A 236 -7.46 -11.23 -23.39
C LEU A 236 -7.46 -11.58 -21.91
N SER A 237 -6.63 -12.56 -21.56
CA SER A 237 -6.39 -12.91 -20.18
C SER A 237 -4.92 -13.13 -19.90
N TRP A 238 -4.51 -12.84 -18.67
CA TRP A 238 -3.13 -12.94 -18.24
C TRP A 238 -3.07 -13.28 -16.75
N ILE A 239 -2.13 -14.15 -16.39
CA ILE A 239 -1.77 -14.47 -15.01
C ILE A 239 -0.40 -13.82 -14.77
N PRO A 240 -0.31 -12.73 -13.99
CA PRO A 240 0.96 -12.03 -13.79
C PRO A 240 1.95 -12.83 -12.94
N SER A 241 1.47 -13.56 -11.93
CA SER A 241 2.33 -14.26 -10.97
C SER A 241 1.67 -15.51 -10.39
N GLU A 242 2.50 -16.50 -10.08
CA GLU A 242 2.13 -17.75 -9.41
C GLU A 242 2.06 -17.60 -7.89
N ASN A 243 2.78 -16.62 -7.31
CA ASN A 243 2.88 -16.40 -5.86
C ASN A 243 2.34 -15.04 -5.40
N GLY A 244 1.66 -14.34 -6.31
CA GLY A 244 1.22 -12.97 -6.13
C GLY A 244 2.29 -11.95 -6.54
N ALA A 245 1.88 -10.70 -6.67
CA ALA A 245 2.74 -9.62 -7.14
C ALA A 245 2.27 -8.26 -6.64
N PHE A 246 3.19 -7.29 -6.56
CA PHE A 246 2.83 -5.88 -6.43
C PHE A 246 2.96 -5.20 -7.79
N ALA A 247 1.86 -4.65 -8.31
CA ALA A 247 1.85 -3.79 -9.48
C ALA A 247 1.95 -2.33 -9.06
N TYR A 248 2.71 -1.51 -9.80
CA TYR A 248 2.94 -0.10 -9.55
C TYR A 248 2.61 0.74 -10.78
N LEU A 249 1.88 1.83 -10.57
CA LEU A 249 1.56 2.82 -11.60
C LEU A 249 2.24 4.15 -11.28
N PHE A 250 2.78 4.80 -12.32
CA PHE A 250 3.57 6.02 -12.17
C PHE A 250 2.81 7.30 -12.50
N ASN A 251 1.67 7.21 -13.20
CA ASN A 251 0.83 8.36 -13.52
C ASN A 251 -0.32 8.53 -12.53
N GLU A 252 -0.59 9.78 -12.16
CA GLU A 252 -1.70 10.15 -11.26
C GLU A 252 -3.07 10.04 -11.92
N ASP A 253 -3.14 10.24 -13.24
CA ASP A 253 -4.39 10.16 -14.02
C ASP A 253 -4.72 8.73 -14.50
N HIS A 254 -3.92 7.75 -14.05
CA HIS A 254 -4.01 6.33 -14.41
C HIS A 254 -3.77 6.05 -15.90
N SER A 255 -3.32 7.05 -16.66
CA SER A 255 -2.89 6.83 -18.02
C SER A 255 -1.63 5.95 -18.01
N PRO A 256 -1.40 5.14 -19.05
CA PRO A 256 -0.25 4.23 -19.08
C PRO A 256 1.08 4.98 -19.03
N HIS A 257 2.00 4.52 -18.19
CA HIS A 257 3.37 5.02 -18.13
C HIS A 257 4.38 3.96 -18.57
N VAL A 258 5.52 4.38 -19.13
CA VAL A 258 6.58 3.46 -19.61
C VAL A 258 7.27 2.68 -18.48
N PHE A 259 7.16 3.18 -17.25
CA PHE A 259 7.69 2.53 -16.04
C PHE A 259 6.65 1.77 -15.24
N ASP A 260 5.37 1.73 -15.68
CA ASP A 260 4.40 0.88 -15.01
C ASP A 260 4.91 -0.57 -15.02
N CYS A 261 5.00 -1.16 -13.84
CA CYS A 261 5.65 -2.45 -13.67
C CYS A 261 4.98 -3.28 -12.58
N TYR A 262 5.39 -4.54 -12.47
CA TYR A 262 5.04 -5.38 -11.34
C TYR A 262 6.23 -6.24 -10.91
N PHE A 263 6.25 -6.56 -9.62
CA PHE A 263 7.24 -7.41 -8.98
C PHE A 263 6.55 -8.67 -8.46
N SER A 264 6.89 -9.82 -9.05
CA SER A 264 6.36 -11.11 -8.59
C SER A 264 7.08 -11.57 -7.34
N VAL A 265 6.33 -12.08 -6.36
CA VAL A 265 6.91 -12.73 -5.18
C VAL A 265 7.77 -13.90 -5.63
N ALA A 266 9.02 -13.92 -5.18
CA ALA A 266 9.97 -14.97 -5.52
C ALA A 266 9.78 -16.17 -4.59
N ASP A 267 9.90 -17.37 -5.17
CA ASP A 267 9.95 -18.64 -4.43
C ASP A 267 11.40 -19.05 -4.26
N ASN A 268 12.14 -18.24 -3.49
CA ASN A 268 13.55 -18.48 -3.28
C ASN A 268 13.74 -18.99 -1.85
N CYS A 269 14.19 -20.25 -1.72
CA CYS A 269 15.02 -20.64 -0.60
C CYS A 269 16.33 -19.85 -0.74
N LEU A 270 16.39 -18.60 -0.32
CA LEU A 270 17.70 -17.96 -0.15
C LEU A 270 18.37 -18.74 0.98
N GLY A 271 19.14 -19.74 0.58
CA GLY A 271 19.85 -20.63 1.45
C GLY A 271 20.66 -19.79 2.41
N VAL A 272 20.49 -20.09 3.69
CA VAL A 272 21.62 -20.05 4.59
C VAL A 272 22.72 -20.82 3.86
N SER A 273 23.68 -20.11 3.27
CA SER A 273 24.89 -20.72 2.77
C SER A 273 25.44 -21.56 3.93
N PRO A 274 25.68 -22.87 3.78
CA PRO A 274 26.17 -23.71 4.87
C PRO A 274 27.63 -23.39 5.29
N SER A 275 28.08 -22.16 5.12
CA SER A 275 29.46 -21.70 5.35
C SER A 275 29.66 -20.88 6.62
N ASP A 276 28.61 -20.58 7.40
CA ASP A 276 28.72 -19.71 8.58
C ASP A 276 28.56 -20.45 9.93
N GLU A 277 28.69 -21.78 9.93
CA GLU A 277 28.93 -22.58 11.16
C GLU A 277 30.40 -23.06 11.18
N GLU A 278 31.33 -22.17 11.56
CA GLU A 278 32.64 -22.53 12.14
C GLU A 278 32.90 -21.72 13.43
#